data_AF-A0A4R9JH01-F1
#
_entry.id   AF-A0A4R9JH01-F1
#
_cell.length_a   1.000
_cell.length_b   1.000
_cell.length_c   1.000
_cell.angle_alpha   90.00
_cell.angle_beta   90.00
_cell.angle_gamma   90.00
#
_symmetry.space_group_name_H-M   'P 1'
#
loop_
_entity.id
_entity.type
_entity.pdbx_description
1 polymer ?
#
loop_
_entity_poly.entity_id
_entity_poly.type
_entity_poly.pdbx_seq_one_letter_code
_entity_poly.pdbx_strand_id
1 'polypeptide(L)'
;MKHFPLYILLLFFSFCERDDWRAEMEKENQKVISQIQKDHKLIEGYKANPKDWEQSSKTKELAVSNFLQEISKFGKPEKHYVTWNEKLSVLFPNIKGSGTMLDTTPLFEYKKMLEERETMALTELSKILLGKTFQINSIVWEKPRQYGSLMGYKPKSIQLKVEGKLVVIQQIKMIFQTNSGYKIGVLGP
;
A
#
# COMPACT_ATOMS: atom_id res chain seq x y z
N MET A 1 82.37 -19.14 -10.98
CA MET A 1 81.49 -19.98 -11.82
C MET A 1 80.84 -21.01 -10.89
N LYS A 2 79.53 -21.11 -10.66
CA LYS A 2 78.31 -20.61 -11.31
C LYS A 2 77.28 -20.42 -10.18
N HIS A 3 76.54 -19.32 -10.19
CA HIS A 3 75.36 -19.13 -9.34
C HIS A 3 74.19 -19.93 -9.94
N PHE A 4 73.62 -20.87 -9.17
CA PHE A 4 72.41 -21.61 -9.52
C PHE A 4 71.22 -20.96 -8.80
N PRO A 5 70.08 -20.71 -9.48
CA PRO A 5 69.12 -19.70 -9.08
C PRO A 5 68.16 -20.20 -8.00
N LEU A 6 68.10 -19.49 -6.86
CA LEU A 6 67.04 -19.57 -5.88
C LEU A 6 65.98 -18.49 -6.19
N TYR A 7 65.25 -18.64 -7.30
CA TYR A 7 64.16 -17.72 -7.66
C TYR A 7 63.04 -18.45 -8.40
N ILE A 8 62.43 -19.44 -7.75
CA ILE A 8 61.08 -19.91 -8.13
C ILE A 8 60.31 -20.17 -6.84
N LEU A 9 59.94 -19.10 -6.14
CA LEU A 9 58.91 -19.16 -5.11
C LEU A 9 58.47 -17.72 -4.81
N LEU A 10 57.55 -17.18 -5.63
CA LEU A 10 56.66 -16.04 -5.30
C LEU A 10 55.87 -15.53 -6.53
N LEU A 11 55.40 -16.42 -7.42
CA LEU A 11 54.41 -16.07 -8.46
C LEU A 11 53.18 -16.98 -8.39
N PHE A 12 52.70 -17.20 -7.17
CA PHE A 12 51.29 -17.55 -6.93
C PHE A 12 50.68 -16.42 -6.09
N PHE A 13 50.71 -15.20 -6.61
CA PHE A 13 49.65 -14.26 -6.26
C PHE A 13 48.39 -14.79 -6.93
N SER A 14 47.61 -15.54 -6.16
CA SER A 14 46.22 -15.80 -6.46
C SER A 14 45.56 -14.45 -6.76
N PHE A 15 45.35 -14.15 -8.03
CA PHE A 15 44.35 -13.18 -8.46
C PHE A 15 43.02 -13.78 -8.05
N CYS A 16 42.66 -13.57 -6.79
CA CYS A 16 41.30 -13.71 -6.33
C CYS A 16 40.58 -12.52 -6.96
N GLU A 17 39.97 -12.74 -8.14
CA GLU A 17 38.95 -11.84 -8.68
C GLU A 17 37.87 -11.74 -7.58
N ARG A 18 37.94 -10.70 -6.77
CA ARG A 18 36.81 -10.33 -5.94
C ARG A 18 35.76 -9.85 -6.91
N ASP A 19 34.69 -10.61 -7.06
CA ASP A 19 33.47 -10.13 -7.70
C ASP A 19 33.22 -8.69 -7.22
N ASP A 20 33.16 -7.76 -8.17
CA ASP A 20 32.91 -6.35 -7.87
C ASP A 20 31.43 -6.19 -7.54
N TRP A 21 31.07 -6.64 -6.34
CA TRP A 21 29.72 -6.58 -5.79
C TRP A 21 29.13 -5.17 -5.86
N ARG A 22 29.97 -4.11 -5.90
CA ARG A 22 29.50 -2.74 -6.06
C ARG A 22 28.97 -2.48 -7.47
N ALA A 23 29.67 -2.97 -8.50
CA ALA A 23 29.23 -2.86 -9.88
C ALA A 23 27.94 -3.67 -10.12
N GLU A 24 27.81 -4.85 -9.49
CA GLU A 24 26.58 -5.66 -9.56
C GLU A 24 25.41 -4.95 -8.87
N MET A 25 25.61 -4.46 -7.64
CA MET A 25 24.60 -3.68 -6.91
C MET A 25 24.16 -2.43 -7.68
N GLU A 26 25.10 -1.70 -8.31
CA GLU A 26 24.77 -0.53 -9.12
C GLU A 26 23.91 -0.91 -10.34
N LYS A 27 24.24 -2.02 -11.01
CA LYS A 27 23.45 -2.54 -12.12
C LYS A 27 22.04 -2.94 -11.68
N GLU A 28 21.89 -3.55 -10.51
CA GLU A 28 20.59 -3.88 -9.93
C GLU A 28 19.79 -2.62 -9.57
N ASN A 29 20.43 -1.63 -8.94
CA ASN A 29 19.81 -0.35 -8.62
C ASN A 29 19.27 0.34 -9.87
N GLN A 30 20.04 0.36 -10.96
CA GLN A 30 19.60 0.93 -12.24
C GLN A 30 18.39 0.20 -12.83
N LYS A 31 18.32 -1.14 -12.71
CA LYS A 31 17.14 -1.91 -13.11
C LYS A 31 15.92 -1.52 -12.29
N VAL A 32 16.06 -1.41 -10.97
CA VAL A 32 14.98 -1.00 -10.06
C VAL A 32 14.48 0.40 -10.41
N ILE A 33 15.39 1.37 -10.60
CA ILE A 33 15.05 2.75 -10.98
C ILE A 33 14.30 2.76 -12.32
N SER A 34 14.79 2.02 -13.32
CA SER A 34 14.12 1.93 -14.63
C SER A 34 12.73 1.33 -14.51
N GLN A 35 12.53 0.33 -13.65
CA GLN A 35 11.22 -0.26 -13.41
C GLN A 35 10.27 0.73 -12.74
N ILE A 36 10.72 1.45 -11.71
CA ILE A 36 9.94 2.49 -11.04
C ILE A 36 9.48 3.55 -12.05
N GLN A 37 10.37 3.99 -12.95
CA GLN A 37 10.02 4.96 -13.99
C GLN A 37 8.97 4.44 -14.97
N LYS A 38 9.04 3.16 -15.38
CA LYS A 38 8.02 2.52 -16.23
C LYS A 38 6.67 2.46 -15.52
N ASP A 39 6.67 2.05 -14.25
CA ASP A 39 5.47 1.95 -13.44
C ASP A 39 4.82 3.33 -13.22
N HIS A 40 5.64 4.36 -12.99
CA HIS A 40 5.16 5.73 -12.88
C HIS A 40 4.54 6.21 -14.20
N LYS A 41 5.13 5.91 -15.35
CA LYS A 41 4.51 6.23 -16.66
C LYS A 41 3.16 5.55 -16.84
N LEU A 42 3.04 4.29 -16.42
CA LEU A 42 1.76 3.56 -16.43
C LEU A 42 0.71 4.28 -15.57
N ILE A 43 1.07 4.63 -14.32
CA ILE A 43 0.18 5.33 -13.39
C ILE A 43 -0.24 6.71 -13.95
N GLU A 44 0.71 7.46 -14.50
CA GLU A 44 0.43 8.76 -15.13
C GLU A 44 -0.50 8.64 -16.34
N GLY A 45 -0.44 7.53 -17.09
CA GLY A 45 -1.33 7.25 -18.20
C GLY A 45 -2.82 7.27 -17.82
N TYR A 46 -3.16 6.93 -16.58
CA TYR A 46 -4.55 6.99 -16.10
C TYR A 46 -5.06 8.40 -15.84
N LYS A 47 -4.19 9.42 -15.76
CA LYS A 47 -4.63 10.82 -15.62
C LYS A 47 -5.33 11.36 -16.86
N ALA A 48 -5.02 10.82 -18.04
CA ALA A 48 -5.62 11.27 -19.29
C ALA A 48 -7.13 10.93 -19.38
N ASN A 49 -7.55 9.85 -18.71
CA ASN A 49 -8.95 9.42 -18.64
C ASN A 49 -9.31 9.10 -17.18
N PRO A 50 -9.58 10.14 -16.35
CA PRO A 50 -9.86 9.95 -14.94
C PRO A 50 -11.06 9.03 -14.74
N LYS A 51 -10.85 7.95 -13.99
CA LYS A 51 -11.94 7.07 -13.56
C LYS A 51 -12.48 7.52 -12.21
N ASP A 52 -13.65 7.00 -11.85
CA ASP A 52 -14.26 7.17 -10.55
C ASP A 52 -14.49 5.79 -9.89
N TRP A 53 -14.94 5.79 -8.64
CA TRP A 53 -15.31 4.57 -7.93
C TRP A 53 -16.43 3.82 -8.64
N GLU A 54 -16.29 2.50 -8.77
CA GLU A 54 -17.36 1.66 -9.32
C GLU A 54 -18.57 1.63 -8.37
N GLN A 55 -18.30 1.68 -7.06
CA GLN A 55 -19.29 1.82 -6.00
C GLN A 55 -18.75 2.78 -4.94
N SER A 56 -19.58 3.74 -4.54
CA SER A 56 -19.28 4.72 -3.51
C SER A 56 -20.38 4.78 -2.46
N SER A 57 -20.06 5.38 -1.32
CA SER A 57 -21.02 5.81 -0.29
C SER A 57 -21.21 7.32 -0.34
N LYS A 58 -22.37 7.80 0.10
CA LYS A 58 -22.71 9.23 0.06
C LYS A 58 -21.92 10.09 1.06
N THR A 59 -21.47 9.50 2.17
CA THR A 59 -20.66 10.17 3.20
C THR A 59 -19.52 9.26 3.64
N LYS A 60 -18.49 9.84 4.25
CA LYS A 60 -17.37 9.09 4.84
C LYS A 60 -17.82 8.15 5.97
N GLU A 61 -18.81 8.55 6.77
CA GLU A 61 -19.39 7.71 7.82
C GLU A 61 -20.14 6.52 7.23
N LEU A 62 -20.90 6.72 6.15
CA LEU A 62 -21.57 5.62 5.43
C LEU A 62 -20.55 4.69 4.77
N ALA A 63 -19.44 5.21 4.24
CA ALA A 63 -18.38 4.37 3.70
C ALA A 63 -17.82 3.41 4.77
N VAL A 64 -17.59 3.91 5.99
CA VAL A 64 -17.17 3.08 7.13
C VAL A 64 -18.26 2.08 7.50
N SER A 65 -19.52 2.52 7.65
CA SER A 65 -20.63 1.64 8.00
C SER A 65 -20.81 0.50 7.00
N ASN A 66 -20.87 0.80 5.71
CA ASN A 66 -21.09 -0.18 4.66
C ASN A 66 -19.92 -1.17 4.56
N PHE A 67 -18.68 -0.69 4.65
CA PHE A 67 -17.50 -1.55 4.67
C PHE A 67 -17.52 -2.49 5.88
N LEU A 68 -17.77 -1.99 7.09
CA LEU A 68 -17.81 -2.84 8.29
C LEU A 68 -18.99 -3.83 8.27
N GLN A 69 -20.11 -3.47 7.64
CA GLN A 69 -21.22 -4.39 7.38
C GLN A 69 -20.80 -5.54 6.45
N GLU A 70 -20.03 -5.25 5.40
CA GLU A 70 -19.47 -6.30 4.52
C GLU A 70 -18.54 -7.23 5.31
N ILE A 71 -17.66 -6.69 6.16
CA ILE A 71 -16.78 -7.52 7.00
C ILE A 71 -17.60 -8.39 7.97
N SER A 72 -18.60 -7.82 8.64
CA SER A 72 -19.46 -8.55 9.58
C SER A 72 -20.21 -9.70 8.89
N LYS A 73 -20.66 -9.49 7.65
CA LYS A 73 -21.45 -10.48 6.91
C LYS A 73 -20.61 -11.53 6.18
N PHE A 74 -19.50 -11.11 5.58
CA PHE A 74 -18.73 -11.94 4.63
C PHE A 74 -17.29 -12.21 5.07
N GLY A 75 -16.79 -11.52 6.09
CA GLY A 75 -15.40 -11.64 6.56
C GLY A 75 -14.36 -10.99 5.63
N LYS A 76 -14.82 -10.29 4.58
CA LYS A 76 -13.99 -9.60 3.58
C LYS A 76 -14.79 -8.46 2.95
N PRO A 77 -14.12 -7.44 2.38
CA PRO A 77 -14.80 -6.40 1.64
C PRO A 77 -15.31 -6.96 0.31
N GLU A 78 -16.41 -6.40 -0.17
CA GLU A 78 -16.99 -6.75 -1.48
C GLU A 78 -17.03 -5.54 -2.39
N LYS A 79 -17.65 -4.44 -1.95
CA LYS A 79 -17.85 -3.25 -2.80
C LYS A 79 -17.32 -1.97 -2.21
N HIS A 80 -17.15 -1.87 -0.89
CA HIS A 80 -16.87 -0.60 -0.21
C HIS A 80 -15.38 -0.37 0.10
N TYR A 81 -14.51 -1.21 -0.45
CA TYR A 81 -13.06 -1.05 -0.44
C TYR A 81 -12.52 -0.87 -1.86
N VAL A 82 -11.48 -0.04 -2.03
CA VAL A 82 -10.86 0.17 -3.35
C VAL A 82 -10.22 -1.11 -3.88
N THR A 83 -10.65 -1.52 -5.08
CA THR A 83 -10.05 -2.66 -5.79
C THR A 83 -8.67 -2.29 -6.31
N TRP A 84 -7.88 -3.29 -6.72
CA TRP A 84 -6.58 -3.02 -7.35
C TRP A 84 -6.71 -2.16 -8.62
N ASN A 85 -7.76 -2.35 -9.40
CA ASN A 85 -8.01 -1.54 -10.60
C ASN A 85 -8.36 -0.09 -10.25
N GLU A 86 -9.17 0.14 -9.22
CA GLU A 86 -9.46 1.50 -8.72
C GLU A 86 -8.23 2.13 -8.08
N LYS A 87 -7.39 1.34 -7.40
CA LYS A 87 -6.10 1.80 -6.88
C LYS A 87 -5.22 2.33 -8.03
N LEU A 88 -5.06 1.56 -9.10
CA LEU A 88 -4.26 1.95 -10.27
C LEU A 88 -4.83 3.15 -11.04
N SER A 89 -6.15 3.18 -11.25
CA SER A 89 -6.78 4.13 -12.16
C SER A 89 -7.32 5.40 -11.52
N VAL A 90 -7.52 5.41 -10.20
CA VAL A 90 -8.08 6.56 -9.46
C VAL A 90 -7.14 6.98 -8.33
N LEU A 91 -6.72 6.06 -7.47
CA LEU A 91 -5.97 6.42 -6.25
C LEU A 91 -4.52 6.82 -6.53
N PHE A 92 -3.74 5.91 -7.13
CA PHE A 92 -2.30 6.07 -7.38
C PHE A 92 -1.95 7.30 -8.21
N PRO A 93 -2.71 7.66 -9.27
CA PRO A 93 -2.45 8.88 -10.02
C PRO A 93 -2.53 10.15 -9.16
N ASN A 94 -3.29 10.11 -8.07
CA ASN A 94 -3.53 11.23 -7.17
C ASN A 94 -2.61 11.26 -5.94
N ILE A 95 -2.08 10.11 -5.52
CA ILE A 95 -1.17 10.02 -4.36
C ILE A 95 0.31 9.94 -4.74
N LYS A 96 0.64 9.63 -6.00
CA LYS A 96 2.03 9.64 -6.48
C LYS A 96 2.64 11.03 -6.29
N GLY A 97 3.86 11.08 -5.78
CA GLY A 97 4.59 12.30 -5.41
C GLY A 97 4.20 12.86 -4.03
N SER A 98 3.35 12.16 -3.28
CA SER A 98 2.96 12.58 -1.92
C SER A 98 3.86 12.02 -0.81
N GLY A 99 5.04 11.49 -1.15
CA GLY A 99 6.01 10.94 -0.20
C GLY A 99 5.59 9.57 0.33
N THR A 100 4.97 8.75 -0.52
CA THR A 100 4.53 7.39 -0.17
C THR A 100 5.51 6.37 -0.73
N MET A 101 5.43 5.11 -0.27
CA MET A 101 6.27 4.03 -0.82
C MET A 101 6.05 3.81 -2.33
N LEU A 102 4.93 4.25 -2.89
CA LEU A 102 4.68 4.24 -4.34
C LEU A 102 5.75 5.02 -5.14
N ASP A 103 6.38 6.01 -4.50
CA ASP A 103 7.35 6.90 -5.15
C ASP A 103 8.73 6.24 -5.33
N THR A 104 9.02 5.23 -4.51
CA THR A 104 10.37 4.63 -4.39
C THR A 104 10.39 3.12 -4.56
N THR A 105 9.23 2.48 -4.74
CA THR A 105 9.11 1.02 -4.79
C THR A 105 8.47 0.59 -6.10
N PRO A 106 9.03 -0.41 -6.82
CA PRO A 106 8.38 -0.99 -7.99
C PRO A 106 6.95 -1.42 -7.67
N LEU A 107 6.03 -1.21 -8.62
CA LEU A 107 4.59 -1.39 -8.41
C LEU A 107 4.23 -2.81 -7.99
N PHE A 108 4.96 -3.82 -8.49
CA PHE A 108 4.77 -5.21 -8.10
C PHE A 108 5.10 -5.46 -6.63
N GLU A 109 6.22 -4.94 -6.13
CA GLU A 109 6.58 -5.08 -4.71
C GLU A 109 5.68 -4.21 -3.82
N TYR A 110 5.31 -3.02 -4.29
CA TYR A 110 4.33 -2.18 -3.61
C TYR A 110 2.98 -2.87 -3.48
N LYS A 111 2.54 -3.60 -4.51
CA LYS A 111 1.31 -4.41 -4.48
C LYS A 111 1.36 -5.47 -3.38
N LYS A 112 2.43 -6.29 -3.34
CA LYS A 112 2.57 -7.33 -2.30
C LYS A 112 2.52 -6.73 -0.89
N MET A 113 3.25 -5.65 -0.67
CA MET A 113 3.27 -4.96 0.63
C MET A 113 1.86 -4.47 1.02
N LEU A 114 1.10 -3.89 0.07
CA LEU A 114 -0.28 -3.48 0.34
C LEU A 114 -1.18 -4.68 0.66
N GLU A 115 -1.11 -5.75 -0.13
CA GLU A 115 -1.92 -6.97 0.06
C GLU A 115 -1.65 -7.63 1.42
N GLU A 116 -0.40 -7.66 1.88
CA GLU A 116 -0.03 -8.17 3.21
C GLU A 116 -0.66 -7.33 4.32
N ARG A 117 -0.52 -6.00 4.26
CA ARG A 117 -1.08 -5.07 5.25
C ARG A 117 -2.61 -5.13 5.26
N GLU A 118 -3.22 -5.22 4.09
CA GLU A 118 -4.66 -5.41 3.91
C GLU A 118 -5.12 -6.72 4.54
N THR A 119 -4.39 -7.81 4.31
CA THR A 119 -4.70 -9.14 4.88
C THR A 119 -4.66 -9.12 6.40
N MET A 120 -3.64 -8.50 7.01
CA MET A 120 -3.53 -8.35 8.46
C MET A 120 -4.71 -7.56 9.04
N ALA A 121 -5.00 -6.40 8.45
CA ALA A 121 -6.10 -5.53 8.84
C ALA A 121 -7.47 -6.24 8.75
N LEU A 122 -7.73 -6.93 7.64
CA LEU A 122 -8.98 -7.67 7.41
C LEU A 122 -9.11 -8.85 8.37
N THR A 123 -8.02 -9.57 8.64
CA THR A 123 -8.01 -10.65 9.62
C THR A 123 -8.41 -10.16 11.01
N GLU A 124 -7.88 -9.01 11.45
CA GLU A 124 -8.23 -8.42 12.73
C GLU A 124 -9.69 -7.95 12.77
N LEU A 125 -10.15 -7.24 11.73
CA LEU A 125 -11.54 -6.79 11.65
C LEU A 125 -12.53 -7.97 11.64
N SER A 126 -12.23 -9.03 10.90
CA SER A 126 -13.06 -10.22 10.82
C SER A 126 -13.12 -10.97 12.15
N LYS A 127 -12.01 -11.08 12.91
CA LYS A 127 -12.04 -11.62 14.29
C LYS A 127 -13.01 -10.85 15.19
N ILE A 128 -13.09 -9.53 15.02
CA ILE A 128 -13.94 -8.65 15.82
C ILE A 128 -15.41 -8.73 15.37
N LEU A 129 -15.69 -8.77 14.06
CA LEU A 129 -17.02 -8.48 13.52
C LEU A 129 -17.74 -9.65 12.84
N LEU A 130 -17.04 -10.68 12.37
CA LEU A 130 -17.63 -11.74 11.56
C LEU A 130 -18.75 -12.46 12.32
N GLY A 131 -19.95 -12.47 11.74
CA GLY A 131 -21.15 -13.08 12.33
C GLY A 131 -21.74 -12.33 13.52
N LYS A 132 -21.18 -11.17 13.90
CA LYS A 132 -21.57 -10.40 15.08
C LYS A 132 -22.32 -9.13 14.71
N THR A 133 -23.30 -8.77 15.53
CA THR A 133 -23.98 -7.48 15.42
C THR A 133 -23.10 -6.37 16.01
N PHE A 134 -23.10 -5.22 15.35
CA PHE A 134 -22.36 -4.05 15.82
C PHE A 134 -23.11 -2.76 15.55
N GLN A 135 -22.74 -1.72 16.29
CA GLN A 135 -23.15 -0.34 16.06
C GLN A 135 -21.91 0.55 16.09
N ILE A 136 -21.82 1.53 15.19
CA ILE A 136 -20.80 2.57 15.26
C ILE A 136 -21.21 3.53 16.38
N ASN A 137 -20.42 3.60 17.44
CA ASN A 137 -20.66 4.51 18.55
C ASN A 137 -20.12 5.91 18.26
N SER A 138 -18.90 6.00 17.74
CA SER A 138 -18.29 7.27 17.34
C SER A 138 -17.15 7.09 16.34
N ILE A 139 -16.90 8.13 15.54
CA ILE A 139 -15.71 8.24 14.69
C ILE A 139 -15.08 9.61 14.95
N VAL A 140 -13.82 9.61 15.36
CA VAL A 140 -13.02 10.84 15.51
C VAL A 140 -12.17 10.99 14.26
N TRP A 141 -12.26 12.13 13.60
CA TRP A 141 -11.56 12.42 12.35
C TRP A 141 -10.33 13.30 12.57
N GLU A 142 -9.26 13.04 11.82
CA GLU A 142 -8.20 14.04 11.61
C GLU A 142 -8.66 15.11 10.59
N LYS A 143 -7.89 16.20 10.49
CA LYS A 143 -8.08 17.19 9.42
C LYS A 143 -7.93 16.51 8.05
N PRO A 144 -8.86 16.72 7.11
CA PRO A 144 -8.76 16.16 5.76
C PRO A 144 -7.48 16.61 5.05
N ARG A 145 -6.97 15.76 4.16
CA ARG A 145 -5.78 16.04 3.33
C ARG A 145 -6.15 15.90 1.87
N GLN A 146 -5.68 16.84 1.04
CA GLN A 146 -5.90 16.79 -0.39
C GLN A 146 -4.78 16.00 -1.08
N TYR A 147 -5.15 15.11 -2.00
CA TYR A 147 -4.25 14.31 -2.82
C TYR A 147 -4.68 14.47 -4.28
N GLY A 148 -4.06 15.39 -5.02
CA GLY A 148 -4.52 15.74 -6.36
C GLY A 148 -5.99 16.19 -6.35
N SER A 149 -6.84 15.46 -7.07
CA SER A 149 -8.30 15.69 -7.10
C SER A 149 -9.07 14.97 -5.98
N LEU A 150 -8.43 14.13 -5.18
CA LEU A 150 -9.06 13.38 -4.09
C LEU A 150 -8.96 14.13 -2.77
N MET A 151 -10.02 14.03 -1.96
CA MET A 151 -9.96 14.42 -0.54
C MET A 151 -9.85 13.17 0.32
N GLY A 152 -8.79 13.08 1.12
CA GLY A 152 -8.52 12.00 2.05
C GLY A 152 -9.00 12.33 3.47
N TYR A 153 -9.72 11.41 4.08
CA TYR A 153 -10.24 11.50 5.44
C TYR A 153 -9.66 10.36 6.27
N LYS A 154 -8.78 10.70 7.22
CA LYS A 154 -8.17 9.74 8.13
C LYS A 154 -8.95 9.69 9.45
N PRO A 155 -9.50 8.54 9.84
CA PRO A 155 -10.05 8.40 11.18
C PRO A 155 -8.90 8.29 12.18
N LYS A 156 -8.98 9.04 13.28
CA LYS A 156 -8.10 8.92 14.44
C LYS A 156 -8.50 7.72 15.30
N SER A 157 -9.80 7.50 15.47
CA SER A 157 -10.36 6.36 16.20
C SER A 157 -11.78 6.07 15.74
N ILE A 158 -12.12 4.79 15.58
CA ILE A 158 -13.49 4.33 15.35
C ILE A 158 -13.89 3.44 16.52
N GLN A 159 -14.90 3.86 17.27
CA GLN A 159 -15.43 3.10 18.40
C GLN A 159 -16.71 2.38 17.99
N LEU A 160 -16.74 1.08 18.21
CA LEU A 160 -17.86 0.19 17.92
C LEU A 160 -18.43 -0.35 19.22
N LYS A 161 -19.74 -0.59 19.24
CA LYS A 161 -20.41 -1.44 20.22
C LYS A 161 -20.70 -2.77 19.55
N VAL A 162 -19.95 -3.81 19.88
CA VAL A 162 -20.08 -5.17 19.33
C VAL A 162 -20.63 -6.07 20.42
N GLU A 163 -21.80 -6.65 20.21
CA GLU A 163 -22.47 -7.51 21.21
C GLU A 163 -22.52 -6.89 22.62
N GLY A 164 -22.78 -5.58 22.70
CA GLY A 164 -22.85 -4.83 23.95
C GLY A 164 -21.51 -4.33 24.50
N LYS A 165 -20.36 -4.80 23.98
CA LYS A 165 -19.02 -4.37 24.42
C LYS A 165 -18.46 -3.27 23.52
N LEU A 166 -17.80 -2.29 24.13
CA LEU A 166 -17.10 -1.24 23.39
C LEU A 166 -15.73 -1.74 22.90
N VAL A 167 -15.47 -1.58 21.61
CA VAL A 167 -14.21 -1.97 20.94
C VAL A 167 -13.76 -0.78 20.09
N VAL A 168 -12.45 -0.49 20.10
CA VAL A 168 -11.86 0.51 19.20
C VAL A 168 -11.14 -0.21 18.08
N ILE A 169 -11.44 0.15 16.84
CA ILE A 169 -10.71 -0.34 15.65
C ILE A 169 -9.86 0.79 15.07
N GLN A 170 -8.72 0.40 14.49
CA GLN A 170 -7.73 1.32 13.90
C GLN A 170 -7.33 0.90 12.48
N GLN A 171 -7.93 -0.17 11.95
CA GLN A 171 -7.50 -0.82 10.72
C GLN A 171 -7.85 -0.01 9.46
N ILE A 172 -8.88 0.84 9.52
CA ILE A 172 -9.23 1.79 8.45
C ILE A 172 -8.32 2.99 8.56
N LYS A 173 -7.38 3.17 7.62
CA LYS A 173 -6.37 4.24 7.69
C LYS A 173 -6.74 5.46 6.85
N MET A 174 -7.53 5.31 5.79
CA MET A 174 -7.95 6.42 4.94
C MET A 174 -9.22 6.10 4.16
N ILE A 175 -10.11 7.09 4.07
CA ILE A 175 -11.26 7.12 3.18
C ILE A 175 -11.01 8.20 2.14
N PHE A 176 -11.23 7.91 0.86
CA PHE A 176 -11.10 8.91 -0.20
C PHE A 176 -12.45 9.32 -0.73
N GLN A 177 -12.56 10.61 -1.03
CA GLN A 177 -13.69 11.22 -1.71
C GLN A 177 -13.30 11.57 -3.15
N THR A 178 -14.20 11.22 -4.07
CA THR A 178 -14.30 11.73 -5.43
C THR A 178 -15.64 12.46 -5.61
N ASN A 179 -15.97 12.83 -6.85
CA ASN A 179 -17.28 13.38 -7.19
C ASN A 179 -18.41 12.36 -7.00
N SER A 180 -18.16 11.06 -7.25
CA SER A 180 -19.17 10.01 -7.03
C SER A 180 -19.43 9.70 -5.56
N GLY A 181 -18.51 10.02 -4.65
CA GLY A 181 -18.68 9.82 -3.21
C GLY A 181 -17.43 9.28 -2.52
N TYR A 182 -17.65 8.51 -1.46
CA TYR A 182 -16.63 8.10 -0.49
C TYR A 182 -16.41 6.58 -0.53
N LYS A 183 -15.14 6.16 -0.47
CA LYS A 183 -14.75 4.74 -0.43
C LYS A 183 -13.56 4.50 0.48
N ILE A 184 -13.50 3.34 1.16
CA ILE A 184 -12.35 2.98 1.98
C ILE A 184 -11.15 2.73 1.06
N GLY A 185 -10.07 3.48 1.28
CA GLY A 185 -8.90 3.49 0.40
C GLY A 185 -7.69 2.73 0.92
N VAL A 186 -7.44 2.84 2.22
CA VAL A 186 -6.24 2.28 2.86
C VAL A 186 -6.64 1.50 4.09
N LEU A 187 -6.17 0.26 4.15
CA LEU A 187 -6.21 -0.59 5.33
C LEU A 187 -4.77 -0.83 5.83
N GLY A 188 -4.63 -1.15 7.11
CA GLY A 188 -3.38 -1.62 7.67
C GLY A 188 -3.55 -2.06 9.12
N PRO A 189 -2.57 -2.80 9.68
CA PRO A 189 -2.56 -3.11 11.11
C PRO A 189 -2.57 -1.81 11.93
#